data_AF-A0A9P3A3V5-F1
#
_entry.id   AF-A0A9P3A3V5-F1
#
_cell.length_a   1.000
_cell.length_b   1.000
_cell.length_c   1.000
_cell.angle_alpha   90.00
_cell.angle_beta   90.00
_cell.angle_gamma   90.00
#
_symmetry.space_group_name_H-M   'P 1'
#
loop_
_entity.id
_entity.type
_entity.pdbx_description
1 polymer ?
#
loop_
_entity_poly.entity_id
_entity_poly.type
_entity_poly.pdbx_seq_one_letter_code
_entity_poly.pdbx_strand_id
1 'polypeptide(L)'
;MSAAEKARRQEHQQRATWALKGFLVSSASIFGLVIGADNYLLQYESSVRAAENDIRRQARNALAREGRIATEGEIRRWRNENKELLGTTKTASEREGVQERPAGGG
;
A
#
# COMPACT_ATOMS: atom_id res chain seq x y z
N MET A 1 -35.10 -9.30 -45.73
CA MET A 1 -33.88 -8.51 -45.48
C MET A 1 -32.72 -9.12 -46.24
N SER A 2 -32.16 -8.35 -47.17
CA SER A 2 -31.06 -8.79 -48.03
C SER A 2 -29.77 -8.95 -47.23
N ALA A 3 -28.88 -9.86 -47.63
CA ALA A 3 -27.57 -10.05 -47.00
C ALA A 3 -26.75 -8.75 -46.93
N ALA A 4 -26.93 -7.87 -47.93
CA ALA A 4 -26.27 -6.56 -47.99
C ALA A 4 -26.75 -5.58 -46.89
N GLU A 5 -28.02 -5.65 -46.47
CA GLU A 5 -28.53 -4.80 -45.38
C GLU A 5 -28.03 -5.28 -44.02
N LYS A 6 -27.88 -6.60 -43.84
CA LYS A 6 -27.32 -7.19 -42.63
C LYS A 6 -25.84 -6.80 -42.46
N ALA A 7 -25.06 -6.84 -43.54
CA ALA A 7 -23.64 -6.44 -43.52
C ALA A 7 -23.45 -4.97 -43.11
N ARG A 8 -24.23 -4.04 -43.68
CA ARG A 8 -24.15 -2.61 -43.29
C ARG A 8 -24.50 -2.38 -41.83
N ARG A 9 -25.55 -3.04 -41.32
CA ARG A 9 -25.91 -2.96 -39.89
C ARG A 9 -24.83 -3.54 -38.99
N GLN A 10 -24.22 -4.65 -39.39
CA GLN A 10 -23.11 -5.26 -38.65
C GLN A 10 -21.89 -4.34 -38.58
N GLU A 11 -21.52 -3.67 -39.67
CA GLU A 11 -20.40 -2.71 -39.63
C GLU A 11 -20.64 -1.56 -38.66
N HIS A 12 -21.83 -0.96 -38.67
CA HIS A 12 -22.19 0.10 -37.72
C HIS A 12 -22.19 -0.40 -36.27
N GLN A 13 -22.75 -1.58 -36.03
CA GLN A 13 -22.76 -2.21 -34.69
C GLN A 13 -21.35 -2.55 -34.20
N GLN A 14 -20.47 -3.03 -35.08
CA GLN A 14 -19.09 -3.31 -34.72
C GLN A 14 -18.35 -2.01 -34.38
N ARG A 15 -18.39 -0.98 -35.22
CA ARG A 15 -17.68 0.30 -34.97
C ARG A 15 -18.12 0.97 -33.67
N ALA A 16 -19.42 0.97 -33.36
CA ALA A 16 -19.94 1.51 -32.11
C ALA A 16 -19.45 0.72 -30.88
N THR A 17 -19.39 -0.61 -30.98
CA THR A 17 -18.94 -1.47 -29.87
C THR A 17 -17.43 -1.38 -29.63
N TRP A 18 -16.62 -1.15 -30.67
CA TRP A 18 -15.18 -0.91 -30.51
C TRP A 18 -14.88 0.39 -29.75
N ALA A 19 -15.62 1.47 -30.05
CA ALA A 19 -15.48 2.75 -29.36
C ALA A 19 -15.82 2.62 -27.86
N LEU A 20 -16.92 1.94 -27.52
CA LEU A 20 -17.30 1.70 -26.13
C LEU A 20 -16.25 0.87 -25.39
N LYS A 21 -15.73 -0.19 -26.01
CA LYS A 21 -14.68 -1.02 -25.42
C LYS A 21 -13.41 -0.21 -25.15
N GLY A 22 -12.99 0.62 -26.10
CA GLY A 22 -11.84 1.50 -25.93
C GLY A 22 -12.03 2.48 -24.77
N PHE A 23 -13.21 3.09 -24.67
CA PHE A 23 -13.55 3.98 -23.56
C PHE A 23 -13.54 3.28 -22.20
N LEU A 24 -14.10 2.07 -22.10
CA LEU A 24 -14.10 1.31 -20.85
C LEU A 24 -12.70 0.91 -20.41
N VAL A 25 -11.87 0.44 -21.35
CA VAL A 25 -10.48 0.06 -21.05
C VAL A 25 -9.66 1.28 -20.62
N SER A 26 -9.77 2.40 -21.32
CA SER A 26 -9.00 3.61 -20.98
C SER A 26 -9.44 4.19 -19.64
N SER A 27 -10.75 4.30 -19.39
CA SER A 27 -11.28 4.80 -18.11
C SER A 27 -10.91 3.89 -16.94
N ALA A 28 -11.07 2.57 -17.08
CA ALA A 28 -10.66 1.62 -16.04
C ALA A 28 -9.15 1.66 -15.76
N SER A 29 -8.32 1.81 -16.80
CA SER A 29 -6.86 1.87 -16.66
C SER A 29 -6.41 3.12 -15.92
N ILE A 30 -6.93 4.30 -16.31
CA ILE A 30 -6.61 5.57 -15.66
C ILE A 30 -7.10 5.56 -14.21
N PHE A 31 -8.33 5.10 -13.99
CA PHE A 31 -8.92 5.04 -12.64
C PHE A 31 -8.14 4.09 -11.72
N GLY A 32 -7.79 2.90 -12.21
CA GLY A 32 -6.99 1.93 -11.46
C GLY A 32 -5.60 2.47 -11.12
N LEU A 33 -4.96 3.18 -12.05
CA LEU A 33 -3.65 3.81 -11.81
C LEU A 33 -3.73 4.88 -10.71
N VAL A 34 -4.71 5.77 -10.78
CA VAL A 34 -4.88 6.88 -9.82
C VAL A 34 -5.18 6.34 -8.42
N ILE A 35 -6.16 5.44 -8.28
CA ILE A 35 -6.51 4.87 -6.98
C ILE A 35 -5.37 4.04 -6.41
N GLY A 36 -4.65 3.29 -7.25
CA GLY A 36 -3.48 2.55 -6.82
C GLY A 36 -2.39 3.46 -6.25
N ALA A 37 -2.12 4.60 -6.91
CA ALA A 37 -1.16 5.58 -6.45
C ALA A 37 -1.59 6.24 -5.12
N ASP A 38 -2.85 6.66 -5.02
CA ASP A 38 -3.39 7.26 -3.80
C ASP A 38 -3.34 6.28 -2.63
N ASN A 39 -3.76 5.03 -2.86
CA ASN A 39 -3.72 3.99 -1.83
C ASN A 39 -2.29 3.67 -1.39
N TYR A 40 -1.34 3.62 -2.33
CA TYR A 40 0.07 3.42 -1.99
C TYR A 40 0.60 4.54 -1.09
N LEU A 41 0.28 5.79 -1.41
CA LEU A 41 0.73 6.94 -0.63
C LEU A 41 0.10 6.95 0.77
N LEU A 42 -1.20 6.68 0.88
CA LEU A 42 -1.91 6.57 2.16
C LEU A 42 -1.39 5.39 3.00
N GLN A 43 -1.12 4.25 2.37
CA GLN A 43 -0.57 3.10 3.04
C GLN A 43 0.85 3.38 3.53
N TYR A 44 1.67 4.07 2.73
CA TYR A 44 3.00 4.50 3.14
C TYR A 44 2.92 5.43 4.36
N GLU A 45 2.11 6.49 4.31
CA GLU A 45 1.97 7.40 5.45
C GLU A 45 1.43 6.71 6.71
N SER A 46 0.42 5.85 6.57
CA SER A 46 -0.12 5.12 7.70
C SER A 46 0.90 4.15 8.29
N SER A 47 1.71 3.49 7.46
CA SER A 47 2.81 2.63 7.91
C SER A 47 3.88 3.42 8.69
N VAL A 48 4.22 4.61 8.23
CA VAL A 48 5.19 5.49 8.91
C VAL A 48 4.64 5.95 10.27
N ARG A 49 3.38 6.36 10.32
CA ARG A 49 2.72 6.76 11.57
C ARG A 49 2.59 5.60 12.55
N ALA A 50 2.28 4.40 12.06
CA ALA A 50 2.21 3.19 12.88
C ALA A 50 3.58 2.84 13.46
N ALA A 51 4.64 2.86 12.63
CA ALA A 51 6.00 2.62 13.09
C ALA A 51 6.44 3.65 14.15
N GLU A 52 6.11 4.93 13.98
CA GLU A 52 6.43 5.95 14.99
C GLU A 52 5.66 5.72 16.30
N ASN A 53 4.37 5.39 16.22
CA ASN A 53 3.54 5.09 17.39
C ASN A 53 4.05 3.86 18.14
N ASP A 54 4.53 2.85 17.43
CA ASP A 54 5.13 1.66 18.02
C ASP A 54 6.40 1.99 18.79
N ILE A 55 7.30 2.80 18.22
CA ILE A 55 8.50 3.29 18.92
C ILE A 55 8.10 4.08 20.17
N ARG A 56 7.10 4.98 20.07
CA ARG A 56 6.61 5.73 21.23
C ARG A 56 6.01 4.82 22.30
N ARG A 57 5.30 3.76 21.91
CA ARG A 57 4.74 2.76 22.84
C ARG A 57 5.85 1.97 23.55
N GLN A 58 6.86 1.53 22.81
CA GLN A 58 8.03 0.83 23.37
C GLN A 58 8.79 1.72 24.35
N ALA A 59 9.02 3.00 23.99
CA ALA A 59 9.66 3.98 24.86
C ALA A 59 8.90 4.18 26.17
N ARG A 60 7.57 4.37 26.09
CA ARG A 60 6.71 4.53 27.28
C ARG A 60 6.78 3.31 28.18
N ASN A 61 6.74 2.11 27.62
CA ASN A 61 6.80 0.86 28.39
C ASN A 61 8.16 0.67 29.07
N ALA A 62 9.25 0.97 28.37
CA ALA A 62 10.60 0.88 28.94
C ALA A 62 10.81 1.89 30.07
N LEU A 63 10.45 3.15 29.85
CA LEU A 63 10.57 4.21 30.86
C LEU A 63 9.68 3.94 32.08
N ALA A 64 8.46 3.40 31.86
CA ALA A 64 7.58 3.00 32.96
C ALA A 64 8.19 1.86 33.80
N ARG A 65 8.87 0.89 33.18
CA ARG A 65 9.60 -0.17 33.90
C ARG A 65 10.76 0.37 34.73
N GLU A 66 11.38 1.45 34.27
CA GLU A 66 12.44 2.17 35.00
C GLU A 66 11.89 3.12 36.07
N GLY A 67 10.57 3.27 36.19
CA GLY A 67 9.95 4.22 37.11
C GLY A 67 10.11 5.69 36.69
N ARG A 68 10.46 5.95 35.43
CA ARG A 68 10.70 7.29 34.87
C ARG A 68 9.47 7.77 34.10
N ILE A 69 9.15 9.06 34.23
CA ILE A 69 8.03 9.65 33.50
C ILE A 69 8.41 9.77 32.02
N ALA A 70 7.57 9.23 31.14
CA ALA A 70 7.74 9.29 29.69
C ALA A 70 7.48 10.69 29.13
N THR A 71 8.35 11.63 29.48
CA THR A 71 8.39 12.98 28.89
C THR A 71 9.03 12.93 27.49
N GLU A 72 8.77 13.93 26.66
CA GLU A 72 9.33 14.00 25.31
C GLU A 72 10.87 13.95 25.31
N GLY A 73 11.50 14.55 26.33
CA GLY A 73 12.95 14.51 26.52
C GLY A 73 13.49 13.11 26.82
N GLU A 74 12.79 12.35 27.68
CA GLU A 74 13.18 10.98 28.04
C GLU A 74 12.91 9.99 26.89
N ILE A 75 11.81 10.16 26.15
CA ILE A 75 11.54 9.38 24.93
C ILE A 75 12.67 9.61 23.90
N ARG A 76 13.17 10.84 23.79
CA ARG A 76 14.28 11.16 22.89
C ARG A 76 15.62 10.56 23.37
N ARG A 77 15.90 10.56 24.69
CA ARG A 77 17.07 9.85 25.25
C ARG A 77 16.99 8.36 24.99
N TRP A 78 15.87 7.73 25.37
CA TRP A 78 15.63 6.32 25.15
C TRP A 78 15.78 5.95 23.68
N ARG A 79 15.23 6.76 22.75
CA ARG A 79 15.39 6.54 21.31
C ARG A 79 16.86 6.57 20.90
N ASN A 80 17.65 7.53 21.40
CA ASN A 80 19.07 7.65 21.06
C ASN A 80 19.88 6.45 21.58
N GLU A 81 19.60 6.01 22.80
CA GLU A 81 20.24 4.85 23.43
C GLU A 81 19.88 3.54 22.72
N ASN A 82 18.64 3.42 22.23
CA ASN A 82 18.14 2.23 21.56
C ASN A 82 18.24 2.28 20.03
N LYS A 83 18.96 3.27 19.43
CA LYS A 83 19.11 3.38 17.98
C LYS A 83 19.69 2.12 17.34
N GLU A 84 20.68 1.51 18.00
CA GLU A 84 21.34 0.30 17.51
C GLU A 84 20.38 -0.90 17.57
N LEU A 85 19.66 -1.07 18.69
CA LEU A 85 18.67 -2.13 18.88
C LEU A 85 17.48 -2.00 17.91
N LEU A 86 16.98 -0.79 17.69
CA LEU A 86 15.91 -0.50 16.73
C LEU A 86 16.37 -0.73 15.27
N GLY A 87 17.65 -0.45 14.97
CA GLY A 87 18.26 -0.72 13.68
C GLY A 87 18.36 -2.22 13.37
N THR A 88 18.75 -3.04 14.34
CA THR A 88 18.83 -4.50 14.20
C THR A 88 17.45 -5.16 14.12
N THR A 89 16.47 -4.66 14.88
CA THR A 89 15.10 -5.22 14.88
C THR A 89 14.40 -5.01 13.53
N LYS A 90 14.66 -3.87 12.87
CA LYS A 90 14.15 -3.61 11.51
C LYS A 90 14.68 -4.63 10.50
N THR A 91 15.95 -5.00 10.61
CA THR A 91 16.58 -5.99 9.71
C THR A 91 16.09 -7.42 9.95
N ALA A 92 15.65 -7.75 11.16
CA ALA A 92 15.08 -9.07 11.48
C ALA A 92 13.61 -9.18 11.03
N SER A 93 12.78 -8.18 11.31
CA SER A 93 11.38 -8.12 10.85
C SER A 93 11.27 -8.13 9.31
N GLU A 94 12.19 -7.47 8.61
CA GLU A 94 12.24 -7.46 7.14
C GLU A 94 12.65 -8.80 6.55
N ARG A 95 13.36 -9.65 7.31
CA ARG A 95 13.68 -11.04 6.91
C ARG A 95 12.52 -11.99 7.14
N GLU A 96 11.73 -11.79 8.19
CA GLU A 96 10.55 -12.60 8.48
C GLU A 96 9.38 -12.29 7.53
N GLY A 97 9.17 -11.02 7.15
CA GLY A 97 8.09 -10.61 6.23
C GLY A 97 8.27 -11.04 4.77
N VAL A 98 9.45 -11.48 4.36
CA VAL A 98 9.71 -12.02 3.01
C VAL A 98 9.33 -13.50 2.89
N GLN A 99 9.12 -14.20 4.02
CA GLN A 99 8.95 -15.65 4.03
C GLN A 99 7.48 -16.12 3.83
N GLU A 100 6.49 -15.23 3.85
CA GLU A 100 5.08 -15.57 3.56
C GLU A 100 4.62 -15.07 2.18
N ARG A 101 5.19 -15.63 1.11
CA ARG A 101 4.45 -15.79 -0.16
C ARG A 101 4.36 -17.28 -0.48
N PRO A 102 3.22 -17.96 -0.23
CA PRO A 102 2.99 -19.22 -0.89
C PRO A 102 2.93 -18.96 -2.39
N ALA A 103 3.85 -19.59 -3.11
CA ALA A 103 3.73 -19.79 -4.55
C ALA A 103 2.51 -20.69 -4.82
N GLY A 104 1.32 -20.12 -4.93
CA GLY A 104 0.21 -20.70 -5.66
C GLY A 104 0.17 -20.02 -7.04
N GLY A 105 0.31 -20.68 -8.19
CA GLY A 105 0.02 -22.09 -8.50
C GLY A 105 -1.37 -22.16 -9.15
N GLY A 106 -1.40 -22.26 -10.48
CA GLY A 106 -2.61 -22.47 -11.30
C GLY A 106 -2.96 -21.30 -12.20
#